data_AF-A0A957HEQ7-F1
#
_entry.id   AF-A0A957HEQ7-F1
#
_cell.length_a   1.000
_cell.length_b   1.000
_cell.length_c   1.000
_cell.angle_alpha   90.00
_cell.angle_beta   90.00
_cell.angle_gamma   90.00
#
_symmetry.space_group_name_H-M   'P 1'
#
loop_
_entity.id
_entity.type
_entity.pdbx_description
1 polymer ?
#
loop_
_entity_poly.entity_id
_entity_poly.type
_entity_poly.pdbx_seq_one_letter_code
_entity_poly.pdbx_strand_id
1 'polypeptide(L)'
;MMQEEMQPLCIHEQRAALEHEFVFQASNRAAVEAWAGLIEQLQLSHLWYNKGHLRLLLDARSAKELPLRYLFELLNDYNRSYPGLEAPELSLAFVHDPQTVILSIYEMIPELLTPPVTAKYFTDESSARAWLEMQNPS
;
A
#
# COMPACT_ATOMS: atom_id res chain seq x y z
N MET A 1 13.94 30.01 17.19
CA MET A 1 13.62 29.25 15.97
C MET A 1 12.68 28.14 16.40
N MET A 2 11.40 28.25 16.08
CA MET A 2 10.48 27.13 16.23
C MET A 2 10.84 26.12 15.14
N GLN A 3 11.17 24.90 15.52
CA GLN A 3 11.15 23.78 14.58
C GLN A 3 9.68 23.59 14.20
N GLU A 4 9.30 23.95 12.97
CA GLU A 4 8.07 23.44 12.40
C GLU A 4 8.26 21.93 12.31
N GLU A 5 7.52 21.18 13.13
CA GLU A 5 7.44 19.74 13.00
C GLU A 5 6.83 19.45 11.63
N MET A 6 7.67 19.01 10.68
CA MET A 6 7.18 18.53 9.39
C MET A 6 6.24 17.36 9.66
N GLN A 7 4.96 17.56 9.35
CA GLN A 7 3.98 16.49 9.47
C GLN A 7 4.32 15.35 8.49
N PRO A 8 4.21 14.08 8.93
CA PRO A 8 4.49 12.94 8.06
C PRO A 8 3.48 12.87 6.91
N LEU A 9 3.96 12.67 5.67
CA LEU A 9 3.10 12.58 4.48
C LEU A 9 2.36 11.23 4.36
N CYS A 10 2.94 10.19 4.95
CA CYS A 10 2.35 8.86 5.08
C CYS A 10 2.77 8.30 6.44
N ILE A 11 1.81 7.73 7.16
CA ILE A 11 2.04 7.09 8.46
C ILE A 11 1.94 5.57 8.25
N HIS A 12 2.84 4.81 8.86
CA HIS A 12 2.82 3.35 8.82
C HIS A 12 2.58 2.76 10.20
N GLU A 13 1.73 1.74 10.25
CA GLU A 13 1.53 0.90 11.43
C GLU A 13 1.53 -0.58 11.02
N GLN A 14 2.21 -1.43 11.78
CA GLN A 14 2.08 -2.87 11.65
C GLN A 14 0.99 -3.38 12.59
N ARG A 15 -0.13 -3.85 12.03
CA ARG A 15 -1.29 -4.34 12.80
C ARG A 15 -1.14 -5.81 13.19
N ALA A 16 -0.51 -6.60 12.33
CA ALA A 16 -0.21 -8.01 12.57
C ALA A 16 1.11 -8.40 11.88
N ALA A 17 1.57 -9.64 12.09
CA ALA A 17 2.85 -10.11 11.54
C ALA A 17 2.98 -9.93 10.01
N LEU A 18 1.87 -10.08 9.27
CA LEU A 18 1.80 -9.98 7.81
C LEU A 18 0.83 -8.89 7.36
N GLU A 19 0.56 -7.90 8.20
CA GLU A 19 -0.41 -6.84 7.93
C GLU A 19 0.16 -5.46 8.22
N HIS A 20 0.18 -4.64 7.17
CA HIS A 20 0.72 -3.29 7.20
C HIS A 20 -0.34 -2.29 6.77
N GLU A 21 -0.46 -1.23 7.55
CA GLU A 21 -1.38 -0.14 7.31
C GLU A 21 -0.60 1.13 6.99
N PHE A 22 -1.05 1.83 5.95
CA PHE A 22 -0.48 3.07 5.47
C PHE A 22 -1.57 4.13 5.38
N VAL A 23 -1.44 5.22 6.13
CA VAL A 23 -2.40 6.33 6.13
C VAL A 23 -1.77 7.54 5.48
N PHE A 24 -2.28 7.93 4.31
CA PHE A 24 -1.80 9.09 3.56
C PHE A 24 -2.38 10.38 4.13
N GLN A 25 -1.49 11.31 4.46
CA GLN A 25 -1.83 12.66 4.95
C GLN A 25 -1.78 13.72 3.83
N ALA A 26 -1.31 13.35 2.65
CA ALA A 26 -1.22 14.24 1.48
C ALA A 26 -1.51 13.48 0.18
N SER A 27 -2.06 14.19 -0.82
CA SER A 27 -2.48 13.66 -2.12
C SER A 27 -1.51 13.96 -3.26
N ASN A 28 -0.21 13.99 -2.97
CA ASN A 28 0.82 14.39 -3.94
C ASN A 28 1.86 13.29 -4.14
N ARG A 29 2.75 13.52 -5.11
CA ARG A 29 3.85 12.61 -5.44
C ARG A 29 4.77 12.33 -4.24
N ALA A 30 5.07 13.34 -3.43
CA ALA A 30 5.93 13.20 -2.25
C ALA A 30 5.32 12.28 -1.19
N ALA A 31 3.98 12.21 -1.08
CA ALA A 31 3.31 11.26 -0.19
C ALA A 31 3.48 9.81 -0.65
N VAL A 32 3.43 9.58 -1.97
CA VAL A 32 3.68 8.26 -2.58
C VAL A 32 5.16 7.87 -2.42
N GLU A 33 6.09 8.83 -2.57
CA GLU A 33 7.52 8.61 -2.30
C GLU A 33 7.79 8.30 -0.82
N ALA A 34 7.12 8.98 0.11
CA ALA A 34 7.21 8.69 1.54
C ALA A 34 6.70 7.27 1.86
N TRP A 35 5.57 6.87 1.27
CA TRP A 35 5.05 5.51 1.37
C TRP A 35 6.04 4.46 0.83
N ALA A 36 6.64 4.72 -0.34
CA ALA A 36 7.66 3.85 -0.91
C ALA A 36 8.89 3.71 0.00
N GLY A 37 9.35 4.80 0.62
CA GLY A 37 10.42 4.74 1.62
C GLY A 37 10.08 3.89 2.84
N LEU A 38 8.80 3.84 3.24
CA LEU A 38 8.35 2.92 4.31
C LEU A 38 8.39 1.46 3.87
N ILE A 39 8.07 1.15 2.60
CA ILE A 39 8.25 -0.20 2.05
C ILE A 39 9.74 -0.58 2.03
N GLU A 40 10.62 0.33 1.63
CA GLU A 40 12.07 0.10 1.68
C GLU A 40 12.53 -0.22 3.11
N GLN A 41 12.03 0.49 4.12
CA GLN A 41 12.33 0.18 5.52
C GLN A 41 11.83 -1.20 5.94
N LEU A 42 10.66 -1.64 5.47
CA LEU A 42 10.17 -3.01 5.70
C LEU A 42 11.09 -4.05 5.05
N GLN A 43 11.63 -3.77 3.86
CA GLN A 43 12.60 -4.65 3.20
C GLN A 43 13.90 -4.77 3.99
N LEU A 44 14.47 -3.62 4.38
CA LEU A 44 15.69 -3.56 5.18
C LEU A 44 15.52 -4.22 6.56
N SER A 45 14.31 -4.21 7.11
CA SER A 45 13.96 -4.85 8.38
C SER A 45 13.56 -6.31 8.25
N HIS A 46 13.70 -6.92 7.06
CA HIS A 46 13.30 -8.30 6.78
C HIS A 46 11.81 -8.58 7.07
N LEU A 47 10.96 -7.58 6.88
CA LEU A 47 9.49 -7.66 7.04
C LEU A 47 8.74 -7.75 5.70
N TRP A 48 9.46 -7.67 4.57
CA TRP A 48 8.85 -7.71 3.23
C TRP A 48 9.10 -9.02 2.47
N TYR A 49 10.35 -9.31 2.13
CA TYR A 49 10.73 -10.50 1.36
C TYR A 49 10.61 -11.78 2.18
N ASN A 50 10.34 -12.90 1.49
CA ASN A 50 10.21 -14.24 2.06
C ASN A 50 9.11 -14.33 3.13
N LYS A 51 8.03 -13.55 2.97
CA LYS A 51 6.87 -13.54 3.88
C LYS A 51 5.67 -14.33 3.38
N GLY A 52 5.75 -14.91 2.18
CA GLY A 52 4.63 -15.55 1.53
C GLY A 52 3.63 -14.50 1.06
N HIS A 53 2.65 -14.18 1.91
CA HIS A 53 1.55 -13.29 1.57
C HIS A 53 1.44 -12.13 2.57
N LEU A 54 1.59 -10.89 2.08
CA LEU A 54 1.38 -9.68 2.86
C LEU A 54 0.05 -9.01 2.54
N ARG A 55 -0.55 -8.43 3.58
CA ARG A 55 -1.82 -7.70 3.50
C ARG A 55 -1.55 -6.23 3.76
N LEU A 56 -1.94 -5.39 2.81
CA LEU A 56 -1.70 -3.96 2.84
C LEU A 56 -3.06 -3.25 2.91
N LEU A 57 -3.25 -2.41 3.92
CA LEU A 57 -4.34 -1.44 3.96
C LEU A 57 -3.76 -0.06 3.64
N LEU A 58 -4.24 0.57 2.57
CA LEU A 58 -3.89 1.95 2.25
C LEU A 58 -5.11 2.83 2.46
N ASP A 59 -5.05 3.68 3.48
CA ASP A 59 -6.07 4.68 3.76
C ASP A 59 -5.67 6.02 3.14
N ALA A 60 -6.37 6.38 2.07
CA ALA A 60 -6.23 7.62 1.33
C ALA A 60 -7.48 8.50 1.43
N ARG A 61 -8.35 8.31 2.45
CA ARG A 61 -9.55 9.16 2.62
C ARG A 61 -9.22 10.65 2.74
N SER A 62 -8.10 10.99 3.39
CA SER A 62 -7.59 12.37 3.46
C SER A 62 -6.79 12.80 2.22
N ALA A 63 -6.47 11.87 1.30
CA ALA A 63 -5.60 12.06 0.15
C ALA A 63 -6.33 11.84 -1.18
N LYS A 64 -7.37 12.64 -1.45
CA LYS A 64 -8.35 12.44 -2.55
C LYS A 64 -7.75 12.33 -3.97
N GLU A 65 -6.60 12.96 -4.21
CA GLU A 65 -5.94 12.99 -5.52
C GLU A 65 -4.62 12.19 -5.54
N LEU A 66 -4.52 11.17 -4.68
CA LEU A 66 -3.30 10.36 -4.61
C LEU A 66 -2.95 9.78 -6.00
N PRO A 67 -1.70 9.97 -6.49
CA PRO A 67 -1.28 9.46 -7.80
C PRO A 67 -1.24 7.92 -7.89
N LEU A 68 -2.39 7.27 -8.01
CA LEU A 68 -2.54 5.81 -7.96
C LEU A 68 -1.67 5.06 -8.98
N ARG A 69 -1.58 5.56 -10.21
CA ARG A 69 -0.70 4.98 -11.23
C ARG A 69 0.75 4.93 -10.74
N TYR A 70 1.24 6.05 -10.21
CA TYR A 70 2.61 6.16 -9.72
C TYR A 70 2.85 5.29 -8.49
N LEU A 71 1.83 5.14 -7.63
CA LEU A 71 1.87 4.22 -6.48
C LEU A 71 2.09 2.78 -6.93
N PHE A 72 1.35 2.30 -7.94
CA PHE A 72 1.54 0.94 -8.46
C PHE A 72 2.86 0.76 -9.21
N GLU A 73 3.34 1.79 -9.92
CA GLU A 73 4.68 1.78 -10.55
C GLU A 73 5.76 1.57 -9.48
N LEU A 74 5.73 2.33 -8.38
CA LEU A 74 6.66 2.13 -7.27
C LEU A 74 6.46 0.78 -6.58
N LEU A 75 5.21 0.33 -6.37
CA LEU A 75 4.95 -0.99 -5.78
C LEU A 75 5.64 -2.09 -6.58
N ASN A 76 5.55 -2.01 -7.91
CA ASN A 76 6.17 -2.98 -8.80
C ASN A 76 7.69 -3.00 -8.67
N ASP A 77 8.31 -1.82 -8.55
CA ASP A 77 9.77 -1.71 -8.37
C ASP A 77 10.22 -2.36 -7.05
N TYR A 78 9.49 -2.11 -5.95
CA TYR A 78 9.78 -2.72 -4.66
C TYR A 78 9.36 -4.19 -4.57
N ASN A 79 8.37 -4.63 -5.34
CA ASN A 79 7.95 -6.03 -5.37
C ASN A 79 8.69 -6.88 -6.40
N ARG A 80 9.81 -6.36 -6.96
CA ARG A 80 10.64 -7.12 -7.88
C ARG A 80 11.37 -8.25 -7.16
N SER A 81 11.39 -9.43 -7.77
CA SER A 81 12.19 -10.57 -7.28
C SER A 81 13.69 -10.31 -7.45
N TYR A 82 14.46 -10.66 -6.42
CA TYR A 82 15.93 -10.62 -6.44
C TYR A 82 16.51 -12.02 -6.21
N PRO A 83 17.73 -12.33 -6.67
CA PRO A 83 18.35 -13.63 -6.40
C PRO A 83 18.43 -13.92 -4.90
N GLY A 84 17.74 -14.97 -4.44
CA GLY A 84 17.67 -15.36 -3.04
C GLY A 84 16.65 -14.60 -2.18
N LEU A 85 15.85 -13.70 -2.77
CA LEU A 85 14.76 -13.00 -2.11
C LEU A 85 13.47 -13.14 -2.92
N GLU A 86 12.51 -13.86 -2.36
CA GLU A 86 11.19 -14.05 -2.96
C GLU A 86 10.27 -12.88 -2.60
N ALA A 87 9.77 -12.21 -3.64
CA ALA A 87 8.79 -11.14 -3.49
C ALA A 87 7.48 -11.70 -2.91
N PRO A 88 6.85 -11.00 -1.96
CA PRO A 88 5.58 -11.45 -1.41
C PRO A 88 4.44 -11.36 -2.43
N GLU A 89 3.50 -12.28 -2.31
CA GLU A 89 2.14 -12.08 -2.80
C GLU A 89 1.48 -10.97 -1.99
N LEU A 90 0.73 -10.09 -2.66
CA LEU A 90 0.12 -8.93 -2.02
C LEU A 90 -1.39 -8.94 -2.18
N SER A 91 -2.10 -8.77 -1.06
CA SER A 91 -3.49 -8.30 -1.05
C SER A 91 -3.54 -6.87 -0.57
N LEU A 92 -4.15 -6.00 -1.36
CA LEU A 92 -4.16 -4.56 -1.14
C LEU A 92 -5.61 -4.06 -1.03
N ALA A 93 -5.98 -3.52 0.13
CA ALA A 93 -7.25 -2.82 0.30
C ALA A 93 -7.00 -1.31 0.28
N PHE A 94 -7.56 -0.63 -0.72
CA PHE A 94 -7.45 0.82 -0.88
C PHE A 94 -8.71 1.51 -0.38
N VAL A 95 -8.64 2.18 0.76
CA VAL A 95 -9.73 2.95 1.33
C VAL A 95 -9.63 4.40 0.83
N HIS A 96 -10.65 4.87 0.12
CA HIS A 96 -10.66 6.19 -0.49
C HIS A 96 -11.85 7.03 -0.02
N ASP A 97 -11.76 8.34 -0.23
CA ASP A 97 -12.88 9.24 0.00
C ASP A 97 -14.06 8.85 -0.90
N PRO A 98 -15.32 8.81 -0.42
CA PRO A 98 -16.48 8.43 -1.21
C PRO A 98 -16.73 9.27 -2.47
N GLN A 99 -16.16 10.47 -2.55
CA GLN A 99 -16.25 11.35 -3.73
C GLN A 99 -15.16 11.06 -4.77
N THR A 100 -14.17 10.24 -4.43
CA THR A 100 -13.09 9.84 -5.36
C THR A 100 -13.63 8.84 -6.37
N VAL A 101 -13.43 9.13 -7.65
CA VAL A 101 -13.79 8.23 -8.74
C VAL A 101 -12.61 7.31 -9.03
N ILE A 102 -12.78 6.02 -8.73
CA ILE A 102 -11.82 4.99 -9.15
C ILE A 102 -12.17 4.59 -10.59
N LEU A 103 -11.27 4.91 -11.51
CA LEU A 103 -11.40 4.50 -12.91
C LEU A 103 -11.11 3.00 -13.04
N SER A 104 -11.85 2.31 -13.92
CA SER A 104 -11.70 0.86 -14.15
C SER A 104 -10.27 0.44 -14.54
N ILE A 105 -9.49 1.34 -15.16
CA ILE A 105 -8.08 1.09 -15.46
C ILE A 105 -7.25 0.79 -14.20
N TYR A 106 -7.61 1.39 -13.06
CA TYR A 106 -6.94 1.14 -11.78
C TYR A 106 -7.30 -0.23 -11.19
N GLU A 107 -8.39 -0.85 -11.60
CA GLU A 107 -8.70 -2.24 -11.23
C GLU A 107 -7.80 -3.23 -12.00
N MET A 108 -7.35 -2.86 -13.20
CA MET A 108 -6.51 -3.74 -14.04
C MET A 108 -5.02 -3.65 -13.73
N ILE A 109 -4.50 -2.47 -13.34
CA ILE A 109 -3.06 -2.27 -13.09
C ILE A 109 -2.45 -3.28 -12.11
N PRO A 110 -3.07 -3.59 -10.95
CA PRO A 110 -2.55 -4.55 -9.97
C PRO A 110 -2.30 -5.94 -10.56
N GLU A 111 -3.17 -6.40 -11.46
CA GLU A 111 -3.07 -7.70 -12.12
C GLU A 111 -1.89 -7.78 -13.11
N LEU A 112 -1.42 -6.63 -13.60
CA LEU A 112 -0.32 -6.52 -14.54
C LEU A 112 1.06 -6.44 -13.85
N LEU A 113 1.10 -6.38 -12.52
CA LEU A 113 2.34 -6.36 -11.76
C LEU A 113 3.01 -7.73 -11.71
N THR A 114 4.31 -7.78 -11.37
CA THR A 114 5.06 -9.04 -11.26
C THR A 114 5.78 -9.12 -9.90
N PRO A 115 5.29 -9.95 -8.94
CA PRO A 115 4.09 -10.78 -9.03
C PRO A 115 2.78 -9.96 -9.02
N PRO A 116 1.66 -10.50 -9.53
CA PRO A 116 0.38 -9.82 -9.52
C PRO A 116 -0.07 -9.46 -8.11
N VAL A 117 -0.76 -8.32 -7.98
CA VAL A 117 -1.31 -7.83 -6.72
C VAL A 117 -2.82 -7.98 -6.75
N THR A 118 -3.39 -8.63 -5.73
CA THR A 118 -4.84 -8.68 -5.55
C THR A 118 -5.28 -7.37 -4.88
N ALA A 119 -5.87 -6.44 -5.62
CA ALA A 119 -6.31 -5.17 -5.06
C ALA A 119 -7.84 -5.03 -5.02
N LYS A 120 -8.37 -4.35 -4.01
CA LYS A 120 -9.78 -3.97 -3.95
C LYS A 120 -9.96 -2.58 -3.33
N TYR A 121 -10.94 -1.85 -3.84
CA TYR A 121 -11.22 -0.46 -3.47
C TYR A 121 -12.45 -0.38 -2.56
N PHE A 122 -12.37 0.47 -1.54
CA PHE A 122 -13.40 0.62 -0.52
C PHE A 122 -13.59 2.08 -0.14
N THR A 123 -14.79 2.43 0.29
CA THR A 123 -15.09 3.71 0.95
C THR A 123 -15.22 3.58 2.47
N ASP A 124 -15.38 2.34 2.96
CA ASP A 124 -15.49 1.99 4.37
C ASP A 124 -14.31 1.11 4.80
N GLU A 125 -13.64 1.52 5.87
CA GLU A 125 -12.47 0.84 6.42
C GLU A 125 -12.83 -0.53 6.99
N SER A 126 -14.00 -0.66 7.63
CA SER A 126 -14.41 -1.93 8.26
C SER A 126 -14.56 -3.03 7.21
N SER A 127 -15.17 -2.70 6.07
CA SER A 127 -15.32 -3.58 4.92
C SER A 127 -13.97 -3.95 4.29
N ALA A 128 -13.04 -2.98 4.22
CA ALA A 128 -11.69 -3.20 3.72
C ALA A 128 -10.92 -4.21 4.59
N ARG A 129 -10.99 -4.05 5.91
CA ARG A 129 -10.36 -4.95 6.88
C ARG A 129 -10.96 -6.35 6.83
N ALA A 130 -12.29 -6.45 6.86
CA ALA A 130 -12.97 -7.74 6.76
C ALA A 130 -12.57 -8.49 5.48
N TRP A 131 -12.39 -7.79 4.36
CA TRP A 131 -11.91 -8.40 3.13
C TRP A 131 -10.45 -8.87 3.23
N LEU A 132 -9.55 -8.07 3.83
CA LEU A 132 -8.15 -8.47 4.06
C LEU A 132 -8.03 -9.70 4.96
N GLU A 133 -8.86 -9.81 6.00
CA GLU A 133 -8.92 -10.99 6.87
C GLU A 133 -9.29 -12.27 6.11
N MET A 134 -10.13 -12.16 5.08
CA MET A 134 -10.49 -13.28 4.20
C MET A 134 -9.36 -13.67 3.23
N GLN A 135 -8.33 -12.84 3.06
CA GLN A 135 -7.19 -13.13 2.19
C GLN A 135 -6.10 -13.96 2.88
N ASN A 136 -6.35 -14.49 4.09
CA ASN A 136 -5.37 -15.33 4.76
C ASN A 136 -5.08 -16.60 3.92
N PRO A 137 -3.81 -16.89 3.62
CA PRO A 137 -3.47 -18.16 2.98
C PRO A 137 -3.86 -19.31 3.90
N SER A 138 -4.44 -20.34 3.29
CA SER A 138 -4.84 -21.59 3.96
C SER A 138 -3.65 -22.39 4.47
#